data_AF-A0A1G4K1V7-F1
#
_entry.id   AF-A0A1G4K1V7-F1
#
_cell.length_a   1.000
_cell.length_b   1.000
_cell.length_c   1.000
_cell.angle_alpha   90.00
_cell.angle_beta   90.00
_cell.angle_gamma   90.00
#
_symmetry.space_group_name_H-M   'P 1'
#
loop_
_entity.id
_entity.type
_entity.pdbx_description
1 polymer ?
#
loop_
_entity_poly.entity_id
_entity_poly.type
_entity_poly.pdbx_seq_one_letter_code
_entity_poly.pdbx_strand_id
1 'polypeptide(L)'
;MWAFKREIPIFREFSAFKTVKIRLSRRTYKQMKFQTKDEEKLRLVSESLRFNDFGIECGELEQLRKCLYPVRNGVVNFPDGKEFQVGNLQRLGRTLLRLSIMGSFMNVFKRSRHDINGLDFNYEEKMTHMSTSRRSPEILLRRFITHRFDRLARVPMPEKKVPLRIHRVFDQRCLFAIIGYVSVINDHNKITALLRERVAKPILKKAFGM
;
A
#
# COMPACT_ATOMS: atom_id res chain seq x y z
N MET A 1 14.13 35.01 -80.22
CA MET A 1 15.04 33.85 -80.19
C MET A 1 14.64 32.95 -79.02
N TRP A 2 14.37 31.66 -79.30
CA TRP A 2 14.64 30.44 -78.50
C TRP A 2 14.19 30.43 -77.00
N ALA A 3 13.48 29.43 -76.44
CA ALA A 3 13.03 28.11 -76.88
C ALA A 3 11.92 27.55 -75.93
N PHE A 4 11.12 26.63 -76.47
CA PHE A 4 10.19 25.71 -75.78
C PHE A 4 10.92 24.53 -75.10
N LYS A 5 10.36 23.98 -74.00
CA LYS A 5 10.25 22.53 -73.60
C LYS A 5 9.63 22.45 -72.18
N ARG A 6 8.43 21.86 -71.96
CA ARG A 6 8.10 20.42 -71.69
C ARG A 6 8.85 19.89 -70.44
N GLU A 7 8.30 19.16 -69.46
CA GLU A 7 7.14 18.27 -69.31
C GLU A 7 6.85 17.97 -67.80
N ILE A 8 5.88 17.09 -67.54
CA ILE A 8 5.01 16.84 -66.37
C ILE A 8 5.65 15.99 -65.22
N PRO A 9 4.91 15.40 -64.24
CA PRO A 9 4.96 15.66 -62.80
C PRO A 9 5.68 14.57 -61.96
N ILE A 10 5.98 14.81 -60.69
CA ILE A 10 6.33 13.71 -59.76
C ILE A 10 5.56 13.87 -58.44
N PHE A 11 4.51 13.06 -58.34
CA PHE A 11 3.95 12.55 -57.09
C PHE A 11 5.08 12.10 -56.17
N ARG A 12 5.23 12.72 -54.99
CA ARG A 12 5.94 12.11 -53.86
C ARG A 12 4.92 11.67 -52.82
N GLU A 13 4.30 10.53 -53.08
CA GLU A 13 3.91 9.63 -52.00
C GLU A 13 5.18 8.98 -51.45
N PHE A 14 5.67 9.43 -50.29
CA PHE A 14 6.60 8.64 -49.49
C PHE A 14 6.27 8.75 -48.00
N SER A 15 5.35 7.86 -47.61
CA SER A 15 5.40 7.05 -46.38
C SER A 15 5.80 7.73 -45.06
N ALA A 16 4.90 8.52 -44.47
CA ALA A 16 5.00 8.93 -43.06
C ALA A 16 4.35 7.93 -42.07
N PHE A 17 3.98 6.72 -42.50
CA PHE A 17 3.12 5.82 -41.71
C PHE A 17 3.81 4.69 -40.94
N LYS A 18 5.14 4.55 -40.96
CA LYS A 18 5.81 3.42 -40.28
C LYS A 18 6.48 3.73 -38.93
N THR A 19 6.69 4.99 -38.56
CA THR A 19 7.36 5.36 -37.29
C THR A 19 6.42 5.53 -36.09
N VAL A 20 5.11 5.67 -36.31
CA VAL A 20 4.12 5.84 -35.23
C VAL A 20 3.76 4.51 -34.55
N LYS A 21 3.63 3.41 -35.31
CA LYS A 21 3.29 2.07 -34.75
C LYS A 21 4.34 1.50 -33.79
N ILE A 22 5.62 1.79 -34.00
CA ILE A 22 6.72 1.27 -33.16
C ILE A 22 6.83 2.04 -31.83
N ARG A 23 6.42 3.32 -31.78
CA ARG A 23 6.37 4.09 -30.52
C ARG A 23 5.16 3.75 -29.65
N LEU A 24 4.01 3.48 -30.26
CA LEU A 24 2.79 3.08 -29.53
C LEU A 24 2.95 1.71 -28.86
N SER A 25 3.50 0.71 -29.58
CA SER A 25 3.76 -0.63 -29.06
C SER A 25 4.77 -0.67 -27.89
N ARG A 26 5.78 0.22 -27.90
CA ARG A 26 6.73 0.36 -26.77
C ARG A 26 6.10 0.98 -25.52
N ARG A 27 5.09 1.86 -25.67
CA ARG A 27 4.35 2.44 -24.53
C ARG A 27 3.41 1.43 -23.89
N THR A 28 2.66 0.67 -24.70
CA THR A 28 1.74 -0.36 -24.21
C THR A 28 2.49 -1.49 -23.50
N TYR A 29 3.63 -1.95 -24.03
CA TYR A 29 4.41 -3.01 -23.38
C TYR A 29 5.00 -2.57 -22.03
N LYS A 30 5.47 -1.31 -21.91
CA LYS A 30 5.94 -0.76 -20.63
C LYS A 30 4.79 -0.62 -19.63
N GLN A 31 3.62 -0.12 -20.06
CA GLN A 31 2.43 0.00 -19.21
C GLN A 31 1.97 -1.37 -18.70
N MET A 32 1.86 -2.37 -19.59
CA MET A 32 1.52 -3.76 -19.20
C MET A 32 2.53 -4.33 -18.19
N LYS A 33 3.83 -4.16 -18.42
CA LYS A 33 4.88 -4.62 -17.49
C LYS A 33 4.82 -3.93 -16.12
N PHE A 34 4.35 -2.68 -16.05
CA PHE A 34 4.13 -2.00 -14.77
C PHE A 34 2.90 -2.54 -14.05
N GLN A 35 1.79 -2.77 -14.77
CA GLN A 35 0.54 -3.31 -14.22
C GLN A 35 0.73 -4.70 -13.61
N THR A 36 1.41 -5.62 -14.30
CA THR A 36 1.66 -6.98 -13.77
C THR A 36 2.47 -6.95 -12.48
N LYS A 37 3.47 -6.08 -12.39
CA LYS A 37 4.27 -5.91 -11.17
C LYS A 37 3.49 -5.26 -10.02
N ASP A 38 2.56 -4.36 -10.34
CA ASP A 38 1.70 -3.74 -9.34
C ASP A 38 0.73 -4.77 -8.77
N GLU A 39 0.17 -5.62 -9.63
CA GLU A 39 -0.64 -6.78 -9.24
C GLU A 39 0.12 -7.77 -8.37
N GLU A 40 1.34 -8.15 -8.75
CA GLU A 40 2.19 -9.04 -7.95
C GLU A 40 2.39 -8.49 -6.53
N LYS A 41 2.67 -7.19 -6.41
CA LYS A 41 2.85 -6.53 -5.11
C LYS A 41 1.57 -6.54 -4.27
N LEU A 42 0.43 -6.25 -4.88
CA LEU A 42 -0.86 -6.30 -4.17
C LEU A 42 -1.19 -7.73 -3.75
N ARG A 43 -0.92 -8.73 -4.62
CA ARG A 43 -1.09 -10.14 -4.31
C ARG A 43 -0.24 -10.56 -3.10
N LEU A 44 1.02 -10.15 -3.05
CA LEU A 44 1.90 -10.40 -1.90
C LEU A 44 1.36 -9.80 -0.60
N VAL A 45 0.74 -8.62 -0.66
CA VAL A 45 0.07 -8.02 0.52
C VAL A 45 -1.12 -8.87 0.95
N SER A 46 -1.99 -9.23 0.00
CA SER A 46 -3.17 -10.05 0.27
C SER A 46 -2.81 -11.43 0.82
N GLU A 47 -1.77 -12.08 0.31
CA GLU A 47 -1.27 -13.38 0.78
C GLU A 47 -0.60 -13.25 2.16
N SER A 48 0.26 -12.24 2.36
CA SER A 48 0.97 -12.01 3.63
C SER A 48 0.02 -11.69 4.79
N LEU A 49 -1.06 -10.98 4.51
CA LEU A 49 -2.11 -10.67 5.47
C LEU A 49 -3.26 -11.68 5.45
N ARG A 50 -3.27 -12.62 4.50
CA ARG A 50 -4.31 -13.62 4.27
C ARG A 50 -5.72 -13.03 4.19
N PHE A 51 -5.92 -12.10 3.27
CA PHE A 51 -7.22 -11.44 3.04
C PHE A 51 -8.36 -12.44 2.84
N ASN A 52 -8.10 -13.53 2.12
CA ASN A 52 -9.10 -14.57 1.85
C ASN A 52 -9.64 -15.23 3.13
N ASP A 53 -8.80 -15.45 4.14
CA ASP A 53 -9.21 -16.07 5.42
C ASP A 53 -10.27 -15.24 6.17
N PHE A 54 -10.34 -13.94 5.88
CA PHE A 54 -11.25 -12.99 6.55
C PHE A 54 -12.34 -12.46 5.60
N GLY A 55 -12.43 -13.00 4.38
CA GLY A 55 -13.38 -12.53 3.37
C GLY A 55 -13.20 -11.06 3.00
N ILE A 56 -11.95 -10.62 2.87
CA ILE A 56 -11.60 -9.23 2.58
C ILE A 56 -11.58 -9.01 1.06
N GLU A 57 -12.39 -8.06 0.62
CA GLU A 57 -12.50 -7.64 -0.76
C GLU A 57 -11.49 -6.52 -1.09
N CYS A 58 -10.88 -6.60 -2.28
CA CYS A 58 -9.91 -5.62 -2.76
C CYS A 58 -10.53 -4.52 -3.64
N GLY A 59 -11.84 -4.53 -3.86
CA GLY A 59 -12.54 -3.56 -4.71
C GLY A 59 -12.00 -3.49 -6.14
N GLU A 60 -12.00 -2.28 -6.71
CA GLU A 60 -11.48 -2.03 -8.05
C GLU A 60 -9.95 -2.00 -8.04
N LEU A 61 -9.33 -2.95 -8.73
CA LEU A 61 -7.88 -3.15 -8.69
C LEU A 61 -7.11 -1.92 -9.23
N GLU A 62 -7.63 -1.21 -10.23
CA GLU A 62 -7.02 0.03 -10.73
C GLU A 62 -6.95 1.13 -9.66
N GLN A 63 -7.97 1.22 -8.80
CA GLN A 63 -8.03 2.18 -7.72
C GLN A 63 -7.09 1.78 -6.57
N LEU A 64 -7.07 0.49 -6.23
CA LEU A 64 -6.16 -0.05 -5.23
C LEU A 64 -4.68 0.15 -5.63
N ARG A 65 -4.33 -0.01 -6.91
CA ARG A 65 -2.96 0.22 -7.41
C ARG A 65 -2.46 1.64 -7.12
N LYS A 66 -3.34 2.65 -7.11
CA LYS A 66 -2.95 4.04 -6.77
C LYS A 66 -2.36 4.15 -5.36
N CYS A 67 -2.73 3.26 -4.44
CA CYS A 67 -2.17 3.20 -3.09
C CYS A 67 -0.69 2.77 -3.05
N LEU A 68 -0.17 2.13 -4.11
CA LEU A 68 1.25 1.79 -4.23
C LEU A 68 2.14 3.00 -4.54
N TYR A 69 1.56 4.12 -4.96
CA TYR A 69 2.30 5.32 -5.31
C TYR A 69 2.34 6.26 -4.09
N PRO A 70 3.52 6.69 -3.63
CA PRO A 70 3.65 7.51 -2.42
C PRO A 70 3.29 8.98 -2.66
N VAL A 71 2.20 9.25 -3.38
CA VAL A 71 1.69 10.58 -3.72
C VAL A 71 0.51 10.90 -2.80
N ARG A 72 0.69 11.87 -1.90
CA ARG A 72 -0.34 12.21 -0.89
C ARG A 72 -1.63 12.77 -1.50
N ASN A 73 -1.48 13.55 -2.57
CA ASN A 73 -2.58 14.24 -3.24
C ASN A 73 -3.21 13.37 -4.35
N GLY A 74 -2.79 12.11 -4.48
CA GLY A 74 -3.46 11.17 -5.38
C GLY A 74 -4.89 10.93 -4.92
N VAL A 75 -5.81 10.76 -5.86
CA VAL A 75 -7.23 10.54 -5.57
C VAL A 75 -7.62 9.13 -6.01
N VAL A 76 -8.35 8.45 -5.12
CA VAL A 76 -8.89 7.11 -5.32
C VAL A 76 -10.40 7.18 -5.29
N ASN A 77 -11.02 6.57 -6.29
CA ASN A 77 -12.47 6.56 -6.45
C ASN A 77 -13.02 5.24 -5.95
N PHE A 78 -14.17 5.29 -5.30
CA PHE A 78 -14.85 4.12 -4.75
C PHE A 78 -16.12 3.81 -5.55
N PRO A 79 -16.64 2.56 -5.46
CA PRO A 79 -17.83 2.16 -6.22
C PRO A 79 -19.08 3.00 -5.92
N ASP A 80 -19.15 3.63 -4.76
CA ASP A 80 -20.23 4.53 -4.34
C ASP A 80 -20.09 5.96 -4.91
N GLY A 81 -19.10 6.19 -5.77
CA GLY A 81 -18.80 7.49 -6.37
C GLY A 81 -18.05 8.45 -5.45
N LYS A 82 -17.70 8.03 -4.22
CA LYS A 82 -16.91 8.87 -3.32
C LYS A 82 -15.43 8.88 -3.73
N GLU A 83 -14.80 10.01 -3.49
CA GLU A 83 -13.38 10.22 -3.74
C GLU A 83 -12.64 10.46 -2.43
N PHE A 84 -11.52 9.77 -2.26
CA PHE A 84 -10.64 9.99 -1.12
C PHE A 84 -9.22 10.27 -1.57
N GLN A 85 -8.59 11.25 -0.93
CA GLN A 85 -7.17 11.46 -1.07
C GLN A 85 -6.40 10.29 -0.45
N VAL A 86 -5.37 9.81 -1.14
CA VAL A 86 -4.47 8.76 -0.66
C VAL A 86 -3.88 9.14 0.71
N GLY A 87 -3.57 10.42 0.94
CA GLY A 87 -3.12 10.91 2.25
C GLY A 87 -4.10 10.64 3.39
N ASN A 88 -5.41 10.70 3.15
CA ASN A 88 -6.44 10.39 4.15
C ASN A 88 -6.54 8.89 4.39
N LEU A 89 -6.46 8.07 3.33
CA LEU A 89 -6.41 6.62 3.45
C LEU A 89 -5.16 6.17 4.24
N GLN A 90 -4.01 6.81 4.02
CA GLN A 90 -2.80 6.57 4.81
C GLN A 90 -3.02 6.88 6.30
N ARG A 91 -3.67 8.00 6.62
CA ARG A 91 -3.98 8.36 8.01
C ARG A 91 -4.91 7.34 8.64
N LEU A 92 -5.97 6.96 7.94
CA LEU A 92 -6.94 5.96 8.38
C LEU A 92 -6.25 4.61 8.68
N GLY A 93 -5.51 4.06 7.71
CA GLY A 93 -4.85 2.77 7.89
C GLY A 93 -3.80 2.79 9.00
N ARG A 94 -3.04 3.88 9.15
CA ARG A 94 -2.12 4.06 10.28
C ARG A 94 -2.86 4.04 11.61
N THR A 95 -3.95 4.79 11.73
CA THR A 95 -4.75 4.86 12.95
C THR A 95 -5.34 3.49 13.30
N LEU A 96 -5.91 2.77 12.33
CA LEU A 96 -6.46 1.43 12.54
C LEU A 96 -5.41 0.43 13.03
N LEU A 97 -4.23 0.42 12.39
CA LEU A 97 -3.12 -0.44 12.80
C LEU A 97 -2.64 -0.11 14.23
N ARG A 98 -2.50 1.18 14.54
CA ARG A 98 -2.13 1.63 15.89
C ARG A 98 -3.16 1.20 16.92
N LEU A 99 -4.44 1.43 16.66
CA LEU A 99 -5.54 1.04 17.55
C LEU A 99 -5.58 -0.48 17.75
N SER A 100 -5.35 -1.27 16.70
CA SER A 100 -5.30 -2.72 16.80
C SER A 100 -4.17 -3.21 17.73
N ILE A 101 -2.98 -2.60 17.65
CA ILE A 101 -1.86 -2.91 18.55
C ILE A 101 -2.20 -2.48 19.99
N MET A 102 -2.68 -1.25 20.18
CA MET A 102 -3.05 -0.74 21.52
C MET A 102 -4.16 -1.59 22.16
N GLY A 103 -5.18 -1.95 21.40
CA GLY A 103 -6.24 -2.83 21.88
C GLY A 103 -5.74 -4.22 22.25
N SER A 104 -4.69 -4.69 21.58
CA SER A 104 -4.07 -5.97 21.92
C SER A 104 -3.17 -5.86 23.16
N PHE A 105 -2.60 -4.70 23.48
CA PHE A 105 -1.85 -4.49 24.74
C PHE A 105 -2.70 -4.72 25.99
N MET A 106 -3.98 -4.36 25.94
CA MET A 106 -4.94 -4.60 27.03
C MET A 106 -5.14 -6.10 27.36
N ASN A 107 -4.64 -7.00 26.50
CA ASN A 107 -4.73 -8.46 26.68
C ASN A 107 -3.37 -9.12 26.97
N VAL A 108 -2.27 -8.34 27.07
CA VAL A 108 -0.91 -8.87 27.26
C VAL A 108 -0.66 -9.28 28.72
N PHE A 109 -1.12 -8.46 29.67
CA PHE A 109 -0.76 -8.62 31.06
C PHE A 109 -1.77 -9.47 31.82
N LYS A 110 -1.30 -10.02 32.94
CA LYS A 110 -2.17 -10.75 33.86
C LYS A 110 -3.27 -9.82 34.36
N ARG A 111 -4.49 -10.37 34.38
CA ARG A 111 -5.68 -9.66 34.80
C ARG A 111 -5.58 -9.16 36.23
N SER A 112 -6.04 -7.95 36.46
CA SER A 112 -6.08 -7.28 37.76
C SER A 112 -7.52 -7.11 38.27
N ARG A 113 -7.67 -6.73 39.54
CA ARG A 113 -8.99 -6.41 40.12
C ARG A 113 -9.61 -5.13 39.53
N HIS A 114 -8.82 -4.34 38.80
CA HIS A 114 -9.25 -3.10 38.17
C HIS A 114 -9.59 -3.27 36.68
N ASP A 115 -9.57 -4.50 36.18
CA ASP A 115 -9.89 -4.78 34.78
C ASP A 115 -11.38 -4.55 34.52
N ILE A 116 -11.69 -3.86 33.43
CA ILE A 116 -13.06 -3.60 33.01
C ILE A 116 -13.36 -4.54 31.85
N ASN A 117 -14.39 -5.38 32.00
CA ASN A 117 -14.81 -6.35 30.99
C ASN A 117 -13.67 -7.30 30.52
N GLY A 118 -12.78 -7.68 31.44
CA GLY A 118 -11.64 -8.56 31.14
C GLY A 118 -10.49 -7.92 30.35
N LEU A 119 -10.53 -6.60 30.15
CA LEU A 119 -9.46 -5.79 29.55
C LEU A 119 -8.69 -5.04 30.63
N ASP A 120 -7.37 -5.09 30.54
CA ASP A 120 -6.47 -4.38 31.46
C ASP A 120 -6.22 -2.96 30.97
N PHE A 121 -6.92 -1.99 31.54
CA PHE A 121 -6.73 -0.56 31.24
C PHE A 121 -5.48 0.03 31.91
N ASN A 122 -4.89 -0.67 32.89
CA ASN A 122 -3.64 -0.25 33.56
C ASN A 122 -2.39 -0.77 32.83
N TYR A 123 -2.53 -1.30 31.60
CA TYR A 123 -1.42 -1.83 30.82
C TYR A 123 -0.30 -0.80 30.59
N GLU A 124 -0.63 0.49 30.49
CA GLU A 124 0.36 1.54 30.28
C GLU A 124 1.33 1.67 31.46
N GLU A 125 0.81 1.61 32.69
CA GLU A 125 1.61 1.63 33.92
C GLU A 125 2.52 0.41 33.98
N LYS A 126 1.99 -0.78 33.65
CA LYS A 126 2.75 -2.04 33.60
C LYS A 126 3.85 -2.03 32.53
N MET A 127 3.71 -1.21 31.49
CA MET A 127 4.71 -1.04 30.42
C MET A 127 5.78 0.02 30.72
N THR A 128 5.68 0.77 31.82
CA THR A 128 6.63 1.87 32.13
C THR A 128 8.07 1.39 32.26
N HIS A 129 8.29 0.20 32.84
CA HIS A 129 9.60 -0.41 33.00
C HIS A 129 10.17 -1.01 31.70
N MET A 130 9.38 -1.05 30.61
CA MET A 130 9.81 -1.60 29.34
C MET A 130 10.47 -0.55 28.46
N SER A 131 11.43 -0.98 27.64
CA SER A 131 12.05 -0.12 26.64
C SER A 131 11.01 0.45 25.66
N THR A 132 11.21 1.69 25.22
CA THR A 132 10.36 2.34 24.18
C THR A 132 10.19 1.47 22.93
N SER A 133 11.22 0.69 22.60
CA SER A 133 11.22 -0.24 21.46
C SER A 133 10.25 -1.43 21.58
N ARG A 134 9.78 -1.76 22.79
CA ARG A 134 8.80 -2.82 23.06
C ARG A 134 7.39 -2.29 23.33
N ARG A 135 7.25 -1.05 23.82
CA ARG A 135 5.95 -0.44 24.14
C ARG A 135 5.38 0.50 23.06
N SER A 136 6.21 1.08 22.20
CA SER A 136 5.73 2.04 21.19
C SER A 136 5.06 1.33 20.00
N PRO A 137 3.74 1.53 19.76
CA PRO A 137 3.05 0.91 18.61
C PRO A 137 3.70 1.29 17.28
N GLU A 138 4.18 2.52 17.14
CA GLU A 138 4.81 3.02 15.92
C GLU A 138 6.13 2.32 15.61
N ILE A 139 6.96 2.05 16.64
CA ILE A 139 8.22 1.33 16.47
C ILE A 139 7.95 -0.15 16.14
N LEU A 140 7.00 -0.76 16.84
CA LEU A 140 6.59 -2.14 16.60
C LEU A 140 6.05 -2.34 15.18
N LEU A 141 5.15 -1.45 14.75
CA LEU A 141 4.58 -1.47 13.41
C LEU A 141 5.65 -1.26 12.33
N ARG A 142 6.56 -0.28 12.54
CA ARG A 142 7.71 -0.06 11.65
C ARG A 142 8.56 -1.33 11.48
N ARG A 143 8.87 -2.04 12.56
CA ARG A 143 9.64 -3.29 12.53
C ARG A 143 8.90 -4.40 11.80
N PHE A 144 7.61 -4.57 12.08
CA PHE A 144 6.76 -5.54 11.42
C PHE A 144 6.75 -5.33 9.90
N ILE A 145 6.53 -4.10 9.46
CA ILE A 145 6.46 -3.75 8.03
C ILE A 145 7.81 -3.98 7.36
N THR A 146 8.90 -3.48 7.96
CA THR A 146 10.25 -3.56 7.36
C THR A 146 10.73 -5.00 7.18
N HIS A 147 10.23 -5.95 7.97
CA HIS A 147 10.59 -7.36 7.83
C HIS A 147 9.71 -8.15 6.87
N ARG A 148 8.51 -7.65 6.55
CA ARG A 148 7.53 -8.37 5.70
C ARG A 148 7.38 -7.79 4.32
N PHE A 149 7.55 -6.49 4.18
CA PHE A 149 7.30 -5.76 2.95
C PHE A 149 8.56 -4.99 2.59
N ASP A 150 9.29 -5.48 1.60
CA ASP A 150 10.42 -4.76 1.00
C ASP A 150 10.01 -4.27 -0.38
N ARG A 151 10.25 -2.98 -0.65
CA ARG A 151 10.00 -2.32 -1.93
C ARG A 151 8.55 -2.44 -2.41
N LEU A 152 7.59 -2.38 -1.49
CA LEU A 152 6.16 -2.30 -1.82
C LEU A 152 5.84 -1.05 -2.66
N ALA A 153 6.39 0.10 -2.30
CA ALA A 153 6.12 1.37 -2.96
C ALA A 153 6.63 1.40 -4.41
N ARG A 154 5.88 2.09 -5.27
CA ARG A 154 6.28 2.46 -6.62
C ARG A 154 6.86 3.86 -6.64
N VAL A 155 8.18 3.92 -6.68
CA VAL A 155 8.91 5.17 -6.83
C VAL A 155 9.23 5.36 -8.31
N PRO A 156 8.93 6.52 -8.92
CA PRO A 156 9.19 6.78 -10.35
C PRO A 156 10.69 6.88 -10.69
N MET A 157 11.58 6.76 -9.70
CA MET A 157 13.03 6.80 -9.85
C MET A 157 13.61 5.37 -9.87
N PRO A 158 14.76 5.14 -10.54
CA PRO A 158 15.45 3.87 -10.49
C PRO A 158 15.79 3.46 -9.05
N GLU A 159 15.61 2.19 -8.71
CA GLU A 159 15.79 1.66 -7.33
C GLU A 159 17.19 1.93 -6.78
N LYS A 160 18.23 1.88 -7.63
CA LYS A 160 19.62 2.17 -7.23
C LYS A 160 19.85 3.62 -6.76
N LYS A 161 18.97 4.55 -7.12
CA LYS A 161 19.10 5.98 -6.79
C LYS A 161 18.36 6.38 -5.51
N VAL A 162 17.50 5.52 -4.98
CA VAL A 162 16.68 5.83 -3.80
C VAL A 162 17.27 5.08 -2.60
N PRO A 163 17.74 5.80 -1.56
CA PRO A 163 18.24 5.15 -0.35
C PRO A 163 17.22 4.21 0.28
N LEU A 164 17.68 3.06 0.77
CA LEU A 164 16.82 2.03 1.39
C LEU A 164 15.95 2.58 2.52
N ARG A 165 16.47 3.52 3.32
CA ARG A 165 15.72 4.20 4.38
C ARG A 165 14.48 4.93 3.86
N ILE A 166 14.57 5.55 2.68
CA ILE A 166 13.47 6.29 2.06
C ILE A 166 12.44 5.31 1.50
N HIS A 167 12.91 4.23 0.86
CA HIS A 167 12.04 3.14 0.42
C HIS A 167 11.18 2.59 1.55
N ARG A 168 11.78 2.26 2.70
CA ARG A 168 11.04 1.77 3.87
C ARG A 168 9.96 2.74 4.37
N VAL A 169 10.20 4.05 4.30
CA VAL A 169 9.18 5.04 4.64
C VAL A 169 8.03 5.03 3.63
N PHE A 170 8.33 4.92 2.34
CA PHE A 170 7.30 4.82 1.31
C PHE A 170 6.53 3.50 1.39
N ASP A 171 7.19 2.37 1.64
CA ASP A 171 6.55 1.07 1.81
C ASP A 171 5.53 1.10 2.96
N GLN A 172 5.89 1.73 4.08
CA GLN A 172 4.96 1.95 5.20
C GLN A 172 3.76 2.79 4.79
N ARG A 173 3.98 3.91 4.08
CA ARG A 173 2.88 4.77 3.60
C ARG A 173 1.97 4.01 2.65
N CYS A 174 2.52 3.23 1.72
CA CYS A 174 1.73 2.43 0.80
C CYS A 174 0.93 1.35 1.51
N LEU A 175 1.52 0.65 2.49
CA LEU A 175 0.76 -0.31 3.29
C LEU A 175 -0.38 0.37 4.07
N PHE A 176 -0.14 1.55 4.67
CA PHE A 176 -1.19 2.29 5.35
C PHE A 176 -2.30 2.72 4.40
N ALA A 177 -1.96 3.17 3.18
CA ALA A 177 -2.94 3.50 2.16
C ALA A 177 -3.78 2.29 1.77
N ILE A 178 -3.15 1.12 1.55
CA ILE A 178 -3.84 -0.14 1.22
C ILE A 178 -4.80 -0.54 2.33
N ILE A 179 -4.34 -0.56 3.59
CA ILE A 179 -5.22 -0.88 4.73
C ILE A 179 -6.36 0.12 4.84
N GLY A 180 -6.10 1.41 4.66
CA GLY A 180 -7.13 2.44 4.63
C GLY A 180 -8.17 2.22 3.54
N TYR A 181 -7.73 1.96 2.31
CA TYR A 181 -8.60 1.67 1.17
C TYR A 181 -9.49 0.45 1.43
N VAL A 182 -8.87 -0.66 1.82
CA VAL A 182 -9.57 -1.92 2.10
C VAL A 182 -10.56 -1.75 3.26
N SER A 183 -10.22 -0.93 4.27
CA SER A 183 -11.12 -0.67 5.40
C SER A 183 -12.38 0.14 5.06
N VAL A 184 -12.37 0.91 3.97
CA VAL A 184 -13.55 1.68 3.54
C VAL A 184 -14.55 0.79 2.80
N ILE A 185 -14.07 -0.24 2.11
CA ILE A 185 -14.91 -1.14 1.30
C ILE A 185 -15.51 -2.28 2.12
N ASN A 186 -14.79 -2.72 3.16
CA ASN A 186 -15.13 -3.91 3.91
C ASN A 186 -15.76 -3.60 5.26
N ASP A 187 -16.52 -4.57 5.77
CA ASP A 187 -17.11 -4.50 7.10
C ASP A 187 -16.05 -4.27 8.18
N HIS A 188 -16.37 -3.38 9.11
CA HIS A 188 -15.50 -3.06 10.24
C HIS A 188 -15.05 -4.30 11.02
N ASN A 189 -15.96 -5.26 11.25
CA ASN A 189 -15.67 -6.48 12.02
C ASN A 189 -14.62 -7.36 11.33
N LYS A 190 -14.69 -7.51 9.99
CA LYS A 190 -13.72 -8.29 9.21
C LYS A 190 -12.33 -7.65 9.27
N ILE A 191 -12.27 -6.33 9.14
CA ILE A 191 -11.02 -5.56 9.20
C ILE A 191 -10.41 -5.63 10.59
N THR A 192 -11.21 -5.43 11.64
CA THR A 192 -10.74 -5.50 13.02
C THR A 192 -10.21 -6.90 13.35
N ALA A 193 -10.90 -7.96 12.91
CA ALA A 193 -10.42 -9.34 13.06
C ALA A 193 -9.09 -9.57 12.31
N LEU A 194 -9.01 -9.17 11.03
CA LEU A 194 -7.79 -9.25 10.22
C LEU A 194 -6.61 -8.57 10.90
N LEU A 195 -6.76 -7.30 11.30
CA LEU A 195 -5.68 -6.53 11.89
C LEU A 195 -5.23 -7.12 13.22
N ARG A 196 -6.17 -7.57 14.05
CA ARG A 196 -5.86 -8.23 15.34
C ARG A 196 -5.07 -9.51 15.12
N GLU A 197 -5.54 -10.41 14.27
CA GLU A 197 -4.98 -11.75 14.08
C GLU A 197 -3.68 -11.74 13.27
N ARG A 198 -3.59 -10.92 12.22
CA ARG A 198 -2.50 -10.97 11.23
C ARG A 198 -1.44 -9.89 11.42
N VAL A 199 -1.74 -8.84 12.20
CA VAL A 199 -0.79 -7.76 12.50
C VAL A 199 -0.48 -7.69 13.99
N ALA A 200 -1.47 -7.40 14.84
CA ALA A 200 -1.22 -7.12 16.25
C ALA A 200 -0.69 -8.36 17.00
N LYS A 201 -1.33 -9.52 16.87
CA LYS A 201 -0.87 -10.76 17.52
C LYS A 201 0.58 -11.13 17.15
N PRO A 202 0.99 -11.21 15.86
CA PRO A 202 2.38 -11.48 15.50
C PRO A 202 3.38 -10.47 16.05
N ILE A 203 3.00 -9.18 16.11
CA ILE A 203 3.81 -8.13 16.70
C ILE A 203 4.04 -8.41 18.19
N LEU A 204 2.97 -8.69 18.93
CA LEU A 204 3.04 -8.96 20.36
C LEU A 204 3.78 -10.27 20.65
N LYS A 205 3.54 -11.30 19.85
CA LYS A 205 4.27 -12.57 19.91
C LYS A 205 5.78 -12.34 19.91
N LYS A 206 6.25 -11.53 18.96
CA LYS A 206 7.68 -11.20 18.82
C LYS A 206 8.18 -10.26 19.92
N ALA A 207 7.35 -9.33 20.39
CA ALA A 207 7.76 -8.33 21.38
C ALA A 207 7.77 -8.88 22.81
N PHE A 208 6.84 -9.76 23.17
CA PHE A 208 6.59 -10.24 24.53
C PHE A 208 6.81 -11.75 24.71
N GLY A 209 7.01 -12.52 23.64
CA GLY A 209 7.24 -13.97 23.72
C GLY A 209 5.97 -14.78 23.99
N MET A 210 4.79 -14.22 23.69
CA MET A 210 3.50 -14.92 23.75
C MET A 210 3.29 -15.88 22.58
#